data_AF-A0A528UZ96-F1
#
_entry.id   AF-A0A528UZ96-F1
#
_cell.length_a   1.000
_cell.length_b   1.000
_cell.length_c   1.000
_cell.angle_alpha   90.00
_cell.angle_beta   90.00
_cell.angle_gamma   90.00
#
_symmetry.space_group_name_H-M   'P 1'
#
loop_
_entity.id
_entity.type
_entity.pdbx_description
1 polymer ?
#
loop_
_entity_poly.entity_id
_entity_poly.type
_entity_poly.pdbx_seq_one_letter_code
_entity_poly.pdbx_strand_id
1 'polypeptide(L)' 'MTVDRDATGPGLIAPTAIAVAPNGGRRGKQDHPALPIGPQELARTAAACLEAGAAMIHTHVRDRDGGHLLDAHAYR' A
#
# COMPACT_ATOMS: atom_id res chain seq x y z
N MET A 1 -2.23 10.53 16.02
CA MET A 1 -3.44 11.12 15.43
C MET A 1 -4.59 10.14 15.63
N THR A 2 -5.26 10.23 16.78
CA THR A 2 -6.43 9.41 17.12
C THR A 2 -7.63 10.05 16.43
N VAL A 3 -8.16 9.41 15.39
CA VAL A 3 -9.47 9.76 14.84
C VAL A 3 -10.51 9.40 15.90
N ASP A 4 -11.22 10.41 16.38
CA ASP A 4 -12.34 10.27 17.30
C ASP A 4 -13.44 9.44 16.62
N ARG A 5 -13.83 8.32 17.22
CA ARG A 5 -14.75 7.33 16.61
C ARG A 5 -16.21 7.63 16.89
N ASP A 6 -16.51 8.64 17.70
CA ASP A 6 -17.85 8.94 18.22
C ASP A 6 -18.57 10.11 17.53
N ALA A 7 -18.18 10.46 16.31
CA ALA A 7 -18.81 11.54 15.55
C ALA A 7 -20.14 11.12 14.89
N THR A 8 -21.11 10.62 15.67
CA THR A 8 -22.49 10.40 15.22
C THR A 8 -23.36 11.62 15.52
N GLY A 9 -23.15 12.70 14.74
CA GLY A 9 -24.05 13.85 14.66
C GLY A 9 -24.70 13.95 13.27
N PRO A 10 -25.95 14.42 13.15
CA PRO A 10 -26.61 14.56 11.86
C PRO A 10 -25.90 15.64 11.04
N GLY A 11 -25.16 15.22 10.01
CA GLY A 11 -24.42 16.12 9.11
C GLY A 11 -22.97 15.70 8.80
N LEU A 12 -22.43 14.66 9.45
CA LEU A 12 -21.09 14.16 9.17
C LEU A 12 -21.13 12.98 8.21
N ILE A 13 -20.44 13.13 7.07
CA ILE A 13 -20.15 12.05 6.14
C ILE A 13 -19.34 10.97 6.85
N ALA A 14 -19.78 9.71 6.72
CA ALA A 14 -19.08 8.58 7.31
C ALA A 14 -17.62 8.53 6.80
N PRO A 15 -16.64 8.19 7.67
CA PRO A 15 -15.25 8.07 7.24
C PRO A 15 -15.09 7.02 6.13
N THR A 16 -14.40 7.40 5.06
CA THR A 16 -14.05 6.48 3.96
C THR A 16 -12.68 5.88 4.19
N ALA A 17 -12.59 4.55 4.24
CA ALA A 17 -11.30 3.86 4.27
C ALA A 17 -10.71 3.77 2.85
N ILE A 18 -9.46 4.20 2.69
CA ILE A 18 -8.72 4.13 1.42
C ILE A 18 -7.62 3.08 1.54
N ALA A 19 -7.60 2.12 0.62
CA ALA A 19 -6.48 1.19 0.44
C ALA A 19 -5.65 1.60 -0.78
N VAL A 20 -4.32 1.62 -0.63
CA VAL A 20 -3.41 1.87 -1.75
C VAL A 20 -2.81 0.56 -2.23
N ALA A 21 -2.87 0.32 -3.53
CA ALA A 21 -2.15 -0.75 -4.22
C ALA A 21 -0.98 -0.14 -5.00
N PRO A 22 0.22 0.05 -4.39
CA PRO A 22 1.30 0.81 -4.99
C PRO A 22 2.03 0.04 -6.08
N ASN A 23 1.86 -1.28 -6.09
CA ASN A 23 2.39 -2.17 -7.11
C ASN A 23 1.33 -3.22 -7.47
N GLY A 24 1.74 -4.23 -8.23
CA GLY A 24 0.94 -5.40 -8.55
C GLY A 24 1.86 -6.57 -8.84
N GLY A 25 1.36 -7.64 -9.47
CA GLY A 25 2.13 -8.82 -9.89
C GLY A 25 2.67 -8.80 -11.33
N ARG A 26 2.36 -7.79 -12.15
CA ARG A 26 2.67 -7.79 -13.60
C ARG A 26 3.69 -6.75 -14.06
N ARG A 27 3.46 -5.46 -13.77
CA ARG A 27 4.30 -4.36 -14.27
C ARG A 27 5.68 -4.35 -13.58
N GLY A 28 6.69 -3.83 -14.25
CA GLY A 28 8.08 -3.72 -13.80
C GLY A 28 8.68 -2.32 -13.97
N LYS A 29 9.97 -2.19 -13.66
CA LYS A 29 10.71 -0.91 -13.75
C LYS A 29 10.75 -0.33 -15.17
N GLN A 30 10.65 -1.18 -16.20
CA GLN A 30 10.55 -0.74 -17.59
C GLN A 30 9.22 -0.04 -17.89
N ASP A 31 8.13 -0.39 -17.20
CA ASP A 31 6.85 0.30 -17.31
C ASP A 31 6.88 1.65 -16.59
N HIS A 32 7.53 1.71 -15.42
CA HIS A 32 7.72 2.94 -14.66
C HIS A 32 8.92 2.84 -13.69
N PRO A 33 9.92 3.73 -13.75
CA PRO A 33 11.13 3.63 -12.92
C PRO A 33 10.85 3.75 -11.41
N ALA A 34 9.81 4.50 -11.03
CA ALA A 34 9.40 4.65 -9.62
C ALA A 34 8.51 3.52 -9.09
N LEU A 35 8.17 2.49 -9.87
CA LEU A 35 7.35 1.37 -9.39
C LEU A 35 8.07 0.65 -8.24
N PRO A 36 7.52 0.56 -7.02
CA PRO A 36 8.23 -0.07 -5.90
C PRO A 36 8.19 -1.59 -6.05
N ILE A 37 9.37 -2.21 -6.02
CA ILE A 37 9.54 -3.67 -6.13
C ILE A 37 10.31 -4.20 -4.92
N GLY A 38 11.44 -3.57 -4.59
CA GLY A 38 12.28 -4.02 -3.49
C GLY A 38 11.68 -3.73 -2.12
N PRO A 39 12.02 -4.51 -1.07
CA PRO A 39 11.46 -4.33 0.27
C PRO A 39 11.61 -2.92 0.84
N GLN A 40 12.76 -2.29 0.64
CA GLN A 40 13.00 -0.91 1.10
C GLN A 40 12.17 0.12 0.32
N GLU A 41 11.96 -0.10 -0.98
CA GLU A 41 11.10 0.78 -1.79
C GLU A 41 9.65 0.65 -1.32
N LEU A 42 9.19 -0.57 -1.10
CA LEU A 42 7.84 -0.86 -0.59
C LEU A 42 7.61 -0.25 0.78
N ALA A 43 8.57 -0.37 1.71
CA ALA A 43 8.48 0.23 3.03
C ALA A 43 8.38 1.76 2.98
N ARG A 44 9.21 2.42 2.14
CA ARG A 44 9.13 3.87 1.94
C ARG A 44 7.80 4.30 1.32
N THR A 45 7.32 3.57 0.33
CA THR A 45 6.02 3.85 -0.29
C THR A 45 4.88 3.67 0.71
N ALA A 46 4.88 2.60 1.50
CA ALA A 46 3.87 2.36 2.52
C ALA A 46 3.83 3.50 3.56
N ALA A 47 5.00 3.96 4.03
CA ALA A 47 5.09 5.11 4.92
C ALA A 47 4.51 6.38 4.28
N ALA A 48 4.88 6.69 3.03
CA ALA A 48 4.32 7.83 2.31
C ALA A 48 2.80 7.74 2.10
N CYS A 49 2.26 6.55 1.83
CA CYS A 49 0.83 6.32 1.72
C CYS A 49 0.11 6.55 3.06
N LEU A 50 0.70 6.10 4.16
CA LEU A 50 0.15 6.34 5.50
C LEU A 50 0.10 7.83 5.82
N GLU A 51 1.19 8.57 5.58
CA GLU A 51 1.23 10.03 5.77
C GLU A 51 0.20 10.76 4.88
N ALA A 52 -0.11 10.23 3.70
CA ALA A 52 -1.15 10.75 2.82
C ALA A 52 -2.59 10.41 3.24
N GLY A 53 -2.78 9.62 4.32
CA GLY A 53 -4.09 9.26 4.86
C GLY A 53 -4.64 7.92 4.38
N ALA A 54 -3.82 7.06 3.76
CA ALA A 54 -4.24 5.71 3.45
C ALA A 54 -4.52 4.92 4.75
N ALA A 55 -5.64 4.21 4.79
CA ALA A 55 -5.98 3.32 5.89
C ALA A 55 -5.31 1.95 5.76
N MET A 56 -4.98 1.53 4.53
CA MET A 56 -4.45 0.19 4.24
C MET A 56 -3.48 0.22 3.05
N ILE A 57 -2.59 -0.78 3.03
CA ILE A 57 -1.68 -1.09 1.92
C ILE A 57 -2.00 -2.48 1.39
N HIS A 58 -2.19 -2.59 0.07
CA HIS A 58 -2.29 -3.85 -0.64
C HIS A 58 -1.02 -4.01 -1.49
N THR A 59 -0.13 -4.90 -1.09
CA THR A 59 1.19 -5.04 -1.74
C THR A 59 1.41 -6.46 -2.27
N HIS A 60 2.19 -6.56 -3.34
CA HIS A 60 2.74 -7.81 -3.84
C HIS A 60 4.27 -7.80 -3.68
N VAL A 61 4.83 -8.78 -2.96
CA VAL A 61 6.27 -9.07 -3.09
C VAL A 61 6.54 -9.81 -4.38
N ARG A 62 7.76 -9.63 -4.90
CA ARG A 62 8.24 -10.23 -6.13
C ARG A 62 9.43 -11.14 -5.83
N ASP A 63 9.70 -12.07 -6.74
CA ASP A 63 10.94 -12.85 -6.70
C ASP A 63 12.16 -11.96 -7.05
N ARG A 64 13.35 -12.58 -7.07
CA ARG A 64 14.62 -11.90 -7.33
C ARG A 64 14.72 -11.30 -8.74
N ASP A 65 13.98 -11.85 -9.70
CA ASP A 65 13.93 -11.41 -11.09
C ASP A 65 12.78 -10.41 -11.31
N GLY A 66 12.04 -10.05 -10.26
CA GLY A 66 10.89 -9.15 -10.31
C GLY A 66 9.59 -9.83 -10.75
N GLY A 67 9.57 -11.16 -10.87
CA GLY A 67 8.40 -11.97 -11.23
C GLY A 67 7.37 -12.07 -10.11
N HIS A 68 6.14 -12.45 -10.48
CA HIS A 68 5.05 -12.64 -9.52
C HIS A 68 5.37 -13.81 -8.59
N LEU A 69 5.29 -13.57 -7.28
CA LEU A 69 5.59 -14.56 -6.25
C LEU A 69 4.34 -14.86 -5.41
N LEU A 70 4.04 -16.15 -5.23
CA LEU A 70 2.94 -16.66 -4.39
C LEU A 70 3.48 -17.45 -3.19
N ASP A 71 4.49 -16.89 -2.51
CA ASP A 71 5.07 -17.43 -1.28
C ASP A 71 4.74 -16.51 -0.10
N ALA A 72 3.96 -17.01 0.86
CA ALA A 72 3.58 -16.26 2.05
C ALA A 72 4.76 -15.92 2.96
N HIS A 73 5.83 -16.72 2.94
CA HIS A 73 7.02 -16.45 3.76
C HIS A 73 7.77 -15.20 3.29
N ALA A 74 7.68 -14.87 2.00
CA ALA A 74 8.31 -13.68 1.43
C ALA A 74 7.69 -12.35 1.90
N TYR A 75 6.54 -12.39 2.60
CA TYR A 75 5.86 -11.23 3.17
C TYR A 75 6.24 -10.92 4.63
N ARG A 76 7.05 -11.78 5.26
CA ARG A 76 7.52 -11.56 6.64
C ARG A 76 8.69 -10.59 6.68
#